data_AF-A0A3E3K070-F1
#
_entry.id   AF-A0A3E3K070-F1
#
_cell.length_a   1.000
_cell.length_b   1.000
_cell.length_c   1.000
_cell.angle_alpha   90.00
_cell.angle_beta   90.00
_cell.angle_gamma   90.00
#
_symmetry.space_group_name_H-M   'P 1'
#
loop_
_entity.id
_entity.type
_entity.pdbx_description
1 polymer ?
#
loop_
_entity_poly.entity_id
_entity_poly.type
_entity_poly.pdbx_seq_one_letter_code
_entity_poly.pdbx_strand_id
1 'polypeptide(L)'
;MKTGFDNDKYLHMQSEHIRERISHFDNKLYLEFGGKLFDDFHASRVLPGFQPDSKLRLLKQLSDTAEIVIVISAGDIEKNKVRGDLGITYDDDVLRLKGAFEENGLYVGSVVITQYSGQKSADLFRHRLKNMGIRVYTHYIIEGYPSNIPHIVSDEGYGRNDYIETSKPLVVITAPGPGSGKMATCLSQLYHENKRGIRAGYAKFETFPIWNIPLKHPVNLAYEAATADLNDVNMIDPFHLEAYGKTTVNYNRDVEIFPVLNAMFEQIFGESPYKSPTDMGVNMAGNCICDDEVCQEASRQEIIRRYYQAKCDFLQGNIPDSEVFKLELLMKQAHVSIHDRTVVDAALERAENTGAAAAAIELPDGKILTGKTSNLLGPSAALILNALKDLAGIDHNLHVISPTAIEPIQKVKTQYLGSKNPRLHIDEILIALSISSAANPAAQLAMEQLPKLKGCQVHTSVMLSSVDIKLFKKLGIQLTCEPKYEHNPIY
;
A
#
# COMPACT_ATOMS: atom_id res chain seq x y z
N MET A 1 -1.19 -16.38 13.62
CA MET A 1 -1.36 -14.96 13.96
C MET A 1 -2.75 -14.76 14.51
N LYS A 2 -2.90 -13.90 15.52
CA LYS A 2 -4.21 -13.49 16.03
C LYS A 2 -4.87 -12.57 14.99
N THR A 3 -6.19 -12.66 14.86
CA THR A 3 -7.00 -11.84 13.96
C THR A 3 -7.66 -10.73 14.77
N GLY A 4 -7.53 -9.47 14.32
CA GLY A 4 -8.20 -8.31 14.91
C GLY A 4 -9.20 -7.62 14.00
N PHE A 5 -9.34 -8.09 12.75
CA PHE A 5 -10.25 -7.54 11.76
C PHE A 5 -11.09 -8.63 11.10
N ASP A 6 -12.40 -8.41 11.05
CA ASP A 6 -13.35 -9.28 10.36
C ASP A 6 -13.51 -8.84 8.90
N ASN A 7 -12.81 -9.54 8.00
CA ASN A 7 -12.80 -9.22 6.59
C ASN A 7 -14.13 -9.49 5.89
N ASP A 8 -14.85 -10.55 6.26
CA ASP A 8 -16.09 -10.91 5.60
C ASP A 8 -17.21 -9.95 6.01
N LYS A 9 -17.26 -9.58 7.30
CA LYS A 9 -18.11 -8.48 7.79
C LYS A 9 -17.80 -7.18 7.06
N TYR A 10 -16.53 -6.86 6.86
CA TYR A 10 -16.12 -5.66 6.12
C TYR A 10 -16.63 -5.67 4.69
N LEU A 11 -16.42 -6.74 3.93
CA LEU A 11 -16.89 -6.83 2.54
C LEU A 11 -18.41 -6.61 2.45
N HIS A 12 -19.16 -7.29 3.32
CA HIS A 12 -20.62 -7.16 3.37
C HIS A 12 -21.04 -5.73 3.70
N MET A 13 -20.64 -5.23 4.88
CA MET A 13 -21.04 -3.91 5.40
C MET A 13 -20.61 -2.76 4.48
N GLN A 14 -19.39 -2.84 3.93
CA GLN A 14 -18.86 -1.81 3.04
C GLN A 14 -19.60 -1.78 1.70
N SER A 15 -19.95 -2.95 1.14
CA SER A 15 -20.72 -3.03 -0.11
C SER A 15 -22.15 -2.51 0.08
N GLU A 16 -22.79 -2.82 1.20
CA GLU A 16 -24.13 -2.32 1.55
C GLU A 16 -24.13 -0.81 1.73
N HIS A 17 -23.17 -0.26 2.49
CA HIS A 17 -23.06 1.18 2.70
C HIS A 17 -22.83 1.94 1.38
N ILE A 18 -22.09 1.37 0.42
CA ILE A 18 -21.94 1.97 -0.92
C ILE A 18 -23.28 1.92 -1.69
N ARG A 19 -24.03 0.81 -1.63
CA ARG A 19 -25.36 0.73 -2.26
C ARG A 19 -26.36 1.72 -1.65
N GLU A 20 -26.36 1.86 -0.33
CA GLU A 20 -27.16 2.86 0.39
C GLU A 20 -26.79 4.27 -0.07
N ARG A 21 -25.49 4.58 -0.16
CA ARG A 21 -25.02 5.89 -0.67
C ARG A 21 -25.53 6.18 -2.08
N ILE A 22 -25.56 5.20 -2.97
CA ILE A 22 -26.11 5.35 -4.34
C ILE A 22 -27.60 5.74 -4.27
N SER A 23 -28.36 5.14 -3.34
CA SER A 23 -29.80 5.36 -3.21
C SER A 23 -30.21 6.74 -2.68
N HIS A 24 -29.29 7.50 -2.07
CA HIS A 24 -29.52 8.88 -1.64
C HIS A 24 -29.50 9.89 -2.81
N PHE A 25 -29.17 9.44 -4.02
CA PHE A 25 -29.11 10.23 -5.24
C PHE A 25 -30.06 9.61 -6.29
N ASP A 26 -30.05 10.09 -7.53
CA ASP A 26 -30.85 9.53 -8.62
C ASP A 26 -30.25 8.23 -9.18
N ASN A 27 -29.92 7.29 -8.28
CA ASN A 27 -29.31 6.00 -8.55
C ASN A 27 -28.02 6.11 -9.40
N LYS A 28 -27.23 7.15 -9.15
CA LYS A 28 -25.96 7.41 -9.83
C LYS A 28 -24.94 7.96 -8.84
N LEU A 29 -23.78 7.31 -8.71
CA LEU A 29 -22.70 7.72 -7.81
C LEU A 29 -21.35 7.66 -8.52
N TYR A 30 -20.62 8.76 -8.49
CA TYR A 30 -19.21 8.84 -8.88
C TYR A 30 -18.35 8.69 -7.62
N LEU A 31 -17.72 7.52 -7.48
CA LEU A 31 -16.90 7.16 -6.31
C LEU A 31 -15.43 7.41 -6.63
N GLU A 32 -14.83 8.43 -6.00
CA GLU A 32 -13.37 8.58 -6.02
C GLU A 32 -12.74 7.45 -5.20
N PHE A 33 -11.94 6.62 -5.85
CA PHE A 33 -11.28 5.49 -5.22
C PHE A 33 -9.81 5.80 -4.94
N GLY A 34 -9.48 6.02 -3.66
CA GLY A 34 -8.14 6.32 -3.18
C GLY A 34 -7.30 5.09 -2.85
N GLY A 35 -5.97 5.25 -2.95
CA GLY A 35 -4.99 4.26 -2.52
C GLY A 35 -4.79 3.05 -3.44
N LYS A 36 -4.04 2.05 -2.95
CA LYS A 36 -3.76 0.81 -3.68
C LYS A 36 -4.99 -0.10 -3.67
N LEU A 37 -5.35 -0.66 -4.82
CA LEU A 37 -6.54 -1.52 -4.98
C LEU A 37 -6.24 -3.03 -4.86
N PHE A 38 -5.12 -3.48 -5.42
CA PHE A 38 -4.80 -4.92 -5.55
C PHE A 38 -3.93 -5.45 -4.40
N ASP A 39 -3.10 -4.58 -3.81
CA ASP A 39 -1.97 -4.97 -2.97
C ASP A 39 -1.85 -4.06 -1.74
N ASP A 40 -2.93 -3.91 -0.96
CA ASP A 40 -2.90 -3.10 0.27
C ASP A 40 -2.24 -3.86 1.44
N PHE A 41 -0.94 -4.13 1.27
CA PHE A 41 -0.15 -4.81 2.28
C PHE A 41 -0.01 -4.00 3.57
N HIS A 42 -0.14 -2.68 3.51
CA HIS A 42 -0.15 -1.84 4.71
C HIS A 42 -1.39 -2.15 5.55
N ALA A 43 -2.58 -2.09 4.96
CA ALA A 43 -3.82 -2.45 5.66
C ALA A 43 -3.76 -3.86 6.25
N SER A 44 -3.24 -4.85 5.51
CA SER A 44 -3.15 -6.24 6.00
C SER A 44 -2.25 -6.42 7.22
N ARG A 45 -1.25 -5.55 7.42
CA ARG A 45 -0.36 -5.58 8.59
C ARG A 45 -0.91 -4.78 9.76
N VAL A 46 -1.62 -3.68 9.49
CA VAL A 46 -2.19 -2.78 10.51
C VAL A 46 -3.51 -3.33 11.06
N LEU A 47 -4.28 -4.04 10.24
CA LEU A 47 -5.56 -4.66 10.57
C LEU A 47 -5.47 -6.18 10.35
N PRO A 48 -4.90 -6.97 11.29
CA PRO A 48 -4.71 -8.41 11.11
C PRO A 48 -6.03 -9.13 10.81
N GLY A 49 -6.18 -9.64 9.59
CA GLY A 49 -7.43 -10.19 9.08
C GLY A 49 -7.87 -9.54 7.77
N PHE A 50 -7.55 -8.26 7.56
CA PHE A 50 -7.72 -7.57 6.30
C PHE A 50 -6.84 -8.21 5.22
N GLN A 51 -7.42 -8.57 4.07
CA GLN A 51 -6.68 -9.20 2.98
C GLN A 51 -6.14 -8.13 2.00
N PRO A 52 -4.93 -8.30 1.45
CA PRO A 52 -4.37 -7.30 0.53
C PRO A 52 -5.27 -6.96 -0.68
N ASP A 53 -6.11 -7.90 -1.11
CA ASP A 53 -7.06 -7.82 -2.22
C ASP A 53 -8.49 -7.47 -1.79
N SER A 54 -8.75 -7.12 -0.52
CA SER A 54 -10.11 -6.89 -0.02
C SER A 54 -10.87 -5.80 -0.78
N LYS A 55 -10.19 -4.75 -1.25
CA LYS A 55 -10.81 -3.70 -2.07
C LYS A 55 -11.24 -4.21 -3.44
N LEU A 56 -10.45 -5.09 -4.05
CA LEU A 56 -10.82 -5.75 -5.30
C LEU A 56 -12.02 -6.68 -5.10
N ARG A 57 -12.02 -7.46 -4.01
CA ARG A 57 -13.15 -8.33 -3.64
C ARG A 57 -14.43 -7.54 -3.40
N LEU A 58 -14.32 -6.38 -2.74
CA LEU A 58 -15.42 -5.44 -2.56
C LEU A 58 -15.99 -4.98 -3.90
N LEU A 59 -15.12 -4.55 -4.84
CA LEU A 59 -15.56 -4.15 -6.17
C LEU A 59 -16.22 -5.30 -6.94
N LYS A 60 -15.73 -6.54 -6.80
CA LYS A 60 -16.38 -7.72 -7.41
C LYS A 60 -17.81 -7.92 -6.93
N GLN A 61 -18.11 -7.68 -5.64
CA GLN A 61 -19.48 -7.74 -5.10
C GLN A 61 -20.41 -6.66 -5.68
N LEU A 62 -19.84 -5.62 -6.32
CA LEU A 62 -20.56 -4.52 -6.95
C LEU A 62 -20.48 -4.58 -8.49
N SER A 63 -19.84 -5.62 -9.06
CA SER A 63 -19.48 -5.71 -10.49
C SER A 63 -20.65 -5.54 -11.45
N ASP A 64 -21.83 -6.11 -11.14
CA ASP A 64 -23.03 -5.99 -11.98
C ASP A 64 -23.51 -4.52 -12.14
N THR A 65 -23.20 -3.69 -11.14
CA THR A 65 -23.65 -2.29 -11.01
C THR A 65 -22.51 -1.28 -11.11
N ALA A 66 -21.27 -1.73 -11.28
CA ALA A 66 -20.07 -0.89 -11.27
C ALA A 66 -19.47 -0.76 -12.66
N GLU A 67 -19.03 0.44 -13.00
CA GLU A 67 -18.24 0.77 -14.18
C GLU A 67 -16.97 1.49 -13.72
N ILE A 68 -15.80 1.00 -14.17
CA ILE A 68 -14.51 1.60 -13.84
C ILE A 68 -14.14 2.62 -14.91
N VAL A 69 -13.72 3.81 -14.46
CA VAL A 69 -13.09 4.84 -15.29
C VAL A 69 -11.70 5.11 -14.75
N ILE A 70 -10.69 4.98 -15.61
CA ILE A 70 -9.29 5.19 -15.25
C ILE A 70 -8.87 6.58 -15.71
N VAL A 71 -8.39 7.42 -14.80
CA VAL A 71 -7.92 8.78 -15.11
C VAL A 71 -6.39 8.85 -15.06
N ILE A 72 -5.81 9.63 -15.96
CA ILE A 72 -4.37 9.86 -16.04
C ILE A 72 -4.09 11.33 -16.43
N SER A 73 -3.12 11.97 -15.76
CA SER A 73 -2.73 13.35 -16.10
C SER A 73 -1.92 13.39 -17.39
N ALA A 74 -2.28 14.28 -18.31
CA ALA A 74 -1.50 14.58 -19.51
C ALA A 74 -0.08 15.02 -19.18
N GLY A 75 0.11 15.75 -18.07
CA GLY A 75 1.43 16.16 -17.60
C GLY A 75 2.27 15.01 -17.07
N ASP A 76 1.65 14.00 -16.44
CA ASP A 76 2.35 12.81 -15.96
C ASP A 76 2.77 11.89 -17.14
N ILE A 77 1.98 11.84 -18.21
CA ILE A 77 2.34 11.17 -19.48
C ILE A 77 3.56 11.87 -20.09
N GLU A 78 3.51 13.20 -20.24
CA GLU A 78 4.59 13.98 -20.86
C GLU A 78 5.93 13.83 -20.10
N LYS A 79 5.87 13.68 -18.77
CA LYS A 79 7.04 13.47 -17.91
C LYS A 79 7.52 12.03 -17.85
N ASN A 80 6.84 11.07 -18.50
CA ASN A 80 7.08 9.64 -18.34
C ASN A 80 7.14 9.23 -16.87
N LYS A 81 6.20 9.73 -16.07
CA LYS A 81 6.22 9.51 -14.63
C LYS A 81 6.18 8.02 -14.32
N VAL A 82 7.14 7.55 -13.54
CA VAL A 82 7.29 6.15 -13.14
C VAL A 82 6.60 5.91 -11.81
N ARG A 83 5.87 4.81 -11.72
CA ARG A 83 5.26 4.33 -10.49
C ARG A 83 6.30 3.57 -9.67
N GLY A 84 6.70 4.12 -8.52
CA GLY A 84 7.86 3.65 -7.74
C GLY A 84 7.78 2.20 -7.24
N ASP A 85 6.58 1.66 -7.01
CA ASP A 85 6.42 0.27 -6.53
C ASP A 85 6.53 -0.79 -7.63
N LEU A 86 6.21 -0.43 -8.89
CA LEU A 86 6.20 -1.35 -10.03
C LEU A 86 7.34 -1.08 -11.04
N GLY A 87 7.91 0.13 -11.04
CA GLY A 87 8.96 0.51 -11.98
C GLY A 87 8.50 0.70 -13.42
N ILE A 88 7.18 0.88 -13.65
CA ILE A 88 6.58 1.14 -14.97
C ILE A 88 6.03 2.57 -15.03
N THR A 89 5.91 3.13 -16.23
CA THR A 89 5.32 4.45 -16.43
C THR A 89 3.81 4.44 -16.18
N TYR A 90 3.24 5.61 -15.89
CA TYR A 90 1.80 5.74 -15.57
C TYR A 90 0.90 5.32 -16.72
N ASP A 91 1.30 5.57 -17.97
CA ASP A 91 0.54 5.18 -19.17
C ASP A 91 0.54 3.66 -19.39
N ASP A 92 1.66 2.98 -19.12
CA ASP A 92 1.69 1.51 -19.09
C ASP A 92 0.89 0.95 -17.89
N ASP A 93 0.89 1.63 -16.74
CA ASP A 93 0.08 1.24 -15.58
C ASP A 93 -1.43 1.36 -15.84
N VAL A 94 -1.88 2.31 -16.68
CA VAL A 94 -3.28 2.38 -17.13
C VAL A 94 -3.69 1.09 -17.86
N LEU A 95 -2.85 0.60 -18.79
CA LEU A 95 -3.12 -0.64 -19.52
C LEU A 95 -3.10 -1.85 -18.59
N ARG A 96 -2.13 -1.90 -17.66
CA ARG A 96 -2.06 -2.95 -16.63
C ARG A 96 -3.29 -2.95 -15.73
N LEU A 97 -3.72 -1.78 -15.24
CA LEU A 97 -4.92 -1.64 -14.41
C LEU A 97 -6.17 -2.10 -15.17
N LYS A 98 -6.34 -1.67 -16.43
CA LYS A 98 -7.44 -2.11 -17.27
C LYS A 98 -7.50 -3.64 -17.37
N GLY A 99 -6.39 -4.27 -17.76
CA GLY A 99 -6.29 -5.73 -17.87
C GLY A 99 -6.60 -6.42 -16.54
N ALA A 100 -6.02 -5.94 -15.44
CA ALA A 100 -6.24 -6.50 -14.12
C ALA A 100 -7.71 -6.39 -13.66
N PHE A 101 -8.42 -5.31 -13.98
CA PHE A 101 -9.86 -5.21 -13.68
C PHE A 101 -10.69 -6.18 -14.53
N GLU A 102 -10.43 -6.26 -15.83
CA GLU A 102 -11.18 -7.12 -16.75
C GLU A 102 -10.95 -8.61 -16.47
N GLU A 103 -9.72 -9.04 -16.16
CA GLU A 103 -9.40 -10.39 -15.69
C GLU A 103 -10.17 -10.77 -14.40
N ASN A 104 -10.57 -9.76 -13.64
CA ASN A 104 -11.35 -9.91 -12.42
C ASN A 104 -12.85 -9.69 -12.62
N GLY A 105 -13.33 -9.64 -13.86
CA GLY A 105 -14.75 -9.53 -14.20
C GLY A 105 -15.34 -8.14 -13.97
N LEU A 106 -14.50 -7.10 -13.87
CA LEU A 106 -14.94 -5.72 -13.70
C LEU A 106 -14.97 -5.00 -15.05
N TYR A 107 -16.07 -4.30 -15.32
CA TYR A 107 -16.23 -3.55 -16.57
C TYR A 107 -15.44 -2.24 -16.53
N VAL A 108 -14.48 -2.09 -17.43
CA VAL A 108 -13.73 -0.84 -17.62
C VAL A 108 -14.33 -0.08 -18.80
N GLY A 109 -15.07 0.98 -18.51
CA GLY A 109 -15.83 1.74 -19.50
C GLY A 109 -14.96 2.65 -20.36
N SER A 110 -14.02 3.38 -19.74
CA SER A 110 -13.22 4.39 -20.44
C SER A 110 -11.94 4.79 -19.72
N VAL A 111 -11.07 5.50 -20.44
CA VAL A 111 -9.91 6.21 -19.92
C VAL A 111 -10.11 7.71 -20.10
N VAL A 112 -9.72 8.51 -19.12
CA VAL A 112 -9.79 9.98 -19.18
C VAL A 112 -8.39 10.57 -19.07
N ILE A 113 -8.00 11.36 -20.06
CA ILE A 113 -6.77 12.15 -20.01
C ILE A 113 -7.12 13.52 -19.42
N THR A 114 -6.65 13.77 -18.20
CA THR A 114 -6.95 14.99 -17.44
C THR A 114 -5.83 16.03 -17.60
N GLN A 115 -6.12 17.30 -17.25
CA GLN A 115 -5.17 18.41 -17.32
C GLN A 115 -4.56 18.57 -18.74
N TYR A 116 -5.34 18.24 -19.77
CA TYR A 116 -4.89 18.35 -21.14
C TYR A 116 -4.79 19.81 -21.58
N SER A 117 -3.69 20.14 -22.24
CA SER A 117 -3.39 21.47 -22.78
C SER A 117 -2.65 21.40 -24.12
N GLY A 118 -2.76 20.29 -24.86
CA GLY A 118 -2.11 20.09 -26.16
C GLY A 118 -0.76 19.35 -26.13
N GLN A 119 -0.51 18.54 -25.10
CA GLN A 119 0.72 17.76 -24.96
C GLN A 119 0.80 16.66 -26.04
N LYS A 120 1.92 16.59 -26.77
CA LYS A 120 2.10 15.62 -27.89
C LYS A 120 2.10 14.18 -27.41
N SER A 121 2.71 13.88 -26.26
CA SER A 121 2.76 12.51 -25.75
C SER A 121 1.37 12.02 -25.33
N ALA A 122 0.55 12.92 -24.78
CA ALA A 122 -0.85 12.63 -24.46
C ALA A 122 -1.68 12.34 -25.73
N ASP A 123 -1.44 13.06 -26.82
CA ASP A 123 -2.10 12.78 -28.11
C ASP A 123 -1.72 11.40 -28.66
N LEU A 124 -0.44 11.06 -28.65
CA LEU A 124 0.04 9.73 -29.08
C LEU A 124 -0.57 8.61 -28.24
N PHE A 125 -0.62 8.78 -26.91
CA PHE A 125 -1.25 7.82 -26.02
C PHE A 125 -2.75 7.70 -26.28
N ARG A 126 -3.47 8.81 -26.47
CA ARG A 126 -4.88 8.83 -26.86
C ARG A 126 -5.12 8.05 -28.16
N HIS A 127 -4.27 8.25 -29.17
CA HIS A 127 -4.36 7.50 -30.43
C HIS A 127 -4.10 6.00 -30.23
N ARG A 128 -3.09 5.63 -29.43
CA ARG A 128 -2.80 4.24 -29.07
C ARG A 128 -4.02 3.57 -28.42
N LEU A 129 -4.63 4.21 -27.42
CA LEU A 129 -5.82 3.69 -26.75
C LEU A 129 -7.01 3.52 -27.70
N LYS A 130 -7.27 4.51 -28.57
CA LYS A 130 -8.35 4.43 -29.57
C LYS A 130 -8.12 3.27 -30.56
N ASN A 131 -6.88 3.06 -31.01
CA ASN A 131 -6.53 1.93 -31.89
C ASN A 131 -6.72 0.57 -31.21
N MET A 132 -6.66 0.52 -29.88
CA MET A 132 -6.97 -0.66 -29.07
C MET A 132 -8.48 -0.81 -28.79
N GLY A 133 -9.34 0.05 -29.35
CA GLY A 133 -10.78 0.03 -29.12
C GLY A 133 -11.21 0.58 -27.76
N ILE A 134 -10.32 1.27 -27.03
CA ILE A 134 -10.61 1.85 -25.72
C ILE A 134 -11.26 3.22 -25.92
N ARG A 135 -12.39 3.48 -25.25
CA ARG A 135 -13.02 4.80 -25.24
C ARG A 135 -12.17 5.78 -24.43
N VAL A 136 -11.87 6.94 -25.00
CA VAL A 136 -11.02 7.95 -24.36
C VAL A 136 -11.69 9.31 -24.39
N TYR A 137 -11.74 9.95 -23.22
CA TYR A 137 -12.24 11.31 -23.01
C TYR A 137 -11.10 12.25 -22.60
N THR A 138 -11.28 13.55 -22.82
CA THR A 138 -10.29 14.58 -22.53
C THR A 138 -10.88 15.61 -21.57
N HIS A 139 -10.21 15.81 -20.44
CA HIS A 139 -10.51 16.87 -19.47
C HIS A 139 -9.37 17.89 -19.49
N TYR A 140 -9.73 19.17 -19.50
CA TYR A 140 -8.81 20.27 -19.75
C TYR A 140 -8.36 20.93 -18.45
N ILE A 141 -7.29 21.72 -18.52
CA ILE A 141 -6.91 22.62 -17.43
C ILE A 141 -8.00 23.71 -17.31
N ILE A 142 -8.55 23.86 -16.11
CA ILE A 142 -9.53 24.90 -15.77
C ILE A 142 -8.78 26.03 -15.04
N GLU A 143 -8.88 27.25 -15.56
CA GLU A 143 -8.22 28.40 -14.96
C GLU A 143 -8.81 28.75 -13.59
N GLY A 144 -7.96 29.08 -12.63
CA GLY A 144 -8.40 29.43 -11.27
C GLY A 144 -8.93 28.25 -10.44
N TYR A 145 -8.75 27.00 -10.87
CA TYR A 145 -9.09 25.82 -10.07
C TYR A 145 -8.14 25.68 -8.86
N PRO A 146 -8.63 25.41 -7.63
CA PRO A 146 -10.03 25.17 -7.26
C PRO A 146 -10.80 26.41 -6.76
N SER A 147 -10.18 27.59 -6.74
CA SER A 147 -10.68 28.76 -6.02
C SER A 147 -11.79 29.56 -6.73
N ASN A 148 -11.81 29.60 -8.06
CA ASN A 148 -12.77 30.40 -8.83
C ASN A 148 -14.04 29.59 -9.16
N ILE A 149 -14.85 29.29 -8.15
CA ILE A 149 -16.03 28.42 -8.26
C ILE A 149 -17.01 28.85 -9.37
N PRO A 150 -17.39 30.14 -9.53
CA PRO A 150 -18.29 30.56 -10.60
C PRO A 150 -17.77 30.24 -12.00
N HIS A 151 -16.46 30.35 -12.23
CA HIS A 151 -15.86 29.97 -13.50
C HIS A 151 -15.75 28.45 -13.65
N ILE A 152 -15.38 27.74 -12.59
CA ILE A 152 -15.22 26.28 -12.61
C ILE A 152 -16.56 25.60 -12.92
N VAL A 153 -17.64 26.00 -12.24
CA VAL A 153 -18.99 25.44 -12.44
C VAL A 153 -19.73 26.22 -13.53
N SER A 154 -19.14 26.27 -14.73
CA SER A 154 -19.68 26.96 -15.90
C SER A 154 -19.39 26.19 -17.19
N ASP A 155 -19.91 26.70 -18.31
CA ASP A 155 -19.60 26.17 -19.64
C ASP A 155 -18.15 26.36 -20.07
N GLU A 156 -17.46 27.36 -19.50
CA GLU A 156 -16.04 27.61 -19.75
C GLU A 156 -15.12 26.84 -18.79
N GLY A 157 -15.66 26.35 -17.68
CA GLY A 157 -14.98 25.46 -16.73
C GLY A 157 -15.25 23.99 -17.05
N TYR A 158 -16.05 23.33 -16.20
CA TYR A 158 -16.44 21.93 -16.40
C TYR A 158 -17.13 21.67 -17.73
N GLY A 159 -17.87 22.62 -18.31
CA GLY A 159 -18.54 22.42 -19.60
C GLY A 159 -17.58 22.25 -20.80
N ARG A 160 -16.31 22.61 -20.65
CA ARG A 160 -15.28 22.32 -21.67
C ARG A 160 -14.84 20.87 -21.67
N ASN A 161 -14.97 20.18 -20.55
CA ASN A 161 -14.56 18.79 -20.44
C ASN A 161 -15.50 17.90 -21.24
N ASP A 162 -14.95 16.81 -21.79
CA ASP A 162 -15.80 15.80 -22.41
C ASP A 162 -16.67 15.13 -21.34
N TYR A 163 -17.98 15.04 -21.60
CA TYR A 163 -18.89 14.23 -20.79
C TYR A 163 -18.59 12.74 -21.02
N ILE A 164 -18.28 12.04 -19.94
CA ILE A 164 -17.99 10.62 -19.94
C ILE A 164 -19.34 9.88 -19.94
N GLU A 165 -19.66 9.21 -21.03
CA GLU A 165 -20.90 8.44 -21.16
C GLU A 165 -20.76 7.14 -20.37
N THR A 166 -21.45 7.06 -19.23
CA THR A 166 -21.41 5.90 -18.32
C THR A 166 -22.78 5.24 -18.22
N SER A 167 -22.80 3.91 -18.19
CA SER A 167 -24.02 3.10 -18.25
C SER A 167 -24.47 2.58 -16.88
N LYS A 168 -23.54 2.46 -15.93
CA LYS A 168 -23.80 1.82 -14.63
C LYS A 168 -24.13 2.85 -13.52
N PRO A 169 -24.90 2.46 -12.49
CA PRO A 169 -25.20 3.29 -11.33
C PRO A 169 -23.96 3.73 -10.55
N LEU A 170 -23.00 2.83 -10.33
CA LEU A 170 -21.75 3.12 -9.64
C LEU A 170 -20.65 3.33 -10.67
N VAL A 171 -20.05 4.52 -10.68
CA VAL A 171 -18.89 4.84 -11.50
C VAL A 171 -17.68 5.00 -10.58
N VAL A 172 -16.74 4.06 -10.64
CA VAL A 172 -15.53 4.08 -9.81
C VAL A 172 -14.42 4.79 -10.57
N ILE A 173 -13.98 5.93 -10.04
CA ILE A 173 -12.89 6.72 -10.62
C ILE A 173 -11.58 6.32 -9.94
N THR A 174 -10.66 5.76 -10.71
CA THR A 174 -9.34 5.30 -10.23
C THR A 174 -8.21 5.86 -11.08
N ALA A 175 -6.96 5.73 -10.63
CA ALA A 175 -5.78 6.26 -11.32
C ALA A 175 -4.51 5.46 -10.99
N PRO A 176 -3.46 5.54 -11.82
CA PRO A 176 -2.14 5.01 -11.48
C PRO A 176 -1.54 5.59 -10.18
N GLY A 177 -1.89 6.82 -9.81
CA GLY A 177 -1.36 7.49 -8.63
C GLY A 177 -2.08 8.77 -8.21
N PRO A 178 -1.57 9.47 -7.19
CA PRO A 178 -2.09 10.76 -6.75
C PRO A 178 -1.86 11.85 -7.81
N GLY A 179 -2.69 12.89 -7.79
CA GLY A 179 -2.57 14.05 -8.68
C GLY A 179 -3.12 13.87 -10.10
N SER A 180 -3.64 12.69 -10.44
CA SER A 180 -4.19 12.40 -11.78
C SER A 180 -5.59 12.99 -12.06
N GLY A 181 -6.18 13.75 -11.12
CA GLY A 181 -7.45 14.46 -11.33
C GLY A 181 -8.74 13.69 -11.01
N LYS A 182 -8.69 12.63 -10.18
CA LYS A 182 -9.85 11.81 -9.81
C LYS A 182 -11.06 12.63 -9.33
N MET A 183 -10.86 13.45 -8.29
CA MET A 183 -11.88 14.34 -7.74
C MET A 183 -12.46 15.29 -8.79
N ALA A 184 -11.60 15.98 -9.55
CA ALA A 184 -12.02 16.93 -10.58
C ALA A 184 -12.87 16.24 -11.68
N THR A 185 -12.51 15.02 -12.06
CA THR A 185 -13.30 14.21 -13.00
C THR A 185 -14.68 13.85 -12.42
N CYS A 186 -14.76 13.44 -11.15
CA CYS A 186 -16.05 13.20 -10.49
C CYS A 186 -16.94 14.46 -10.52
N LEU A 187 -16.40 15.61 -10.10
CA LEU A 187 -17.17 16.87 -10.04
C LEU A 187 -17.59 17.38 -11.43
N SER A 188 -16.72 17.21 -12.43
CA SER A 188 -17.06 17.49 -13.83
C SER A 188 -18.24 16.64 -14.30
N GLN A 189 -18.28 15.36 -13.93
CA GLN A 189 -19.41 14.49 -14.24
C GLN A 189 -20.68 14.94 -13.51
N LEU A 190 -20.60 15.31 -12.24
CA LEU A 190 -21.76 15.85 -11.52
C LEU A 190 -22.37 17.07 -12.22
N TYR A 191 -21.53 18.00 -12.67
CA TYR A 191 -21.98 19.16 -13.46
C TYR A 191 -22.73 18.73 -14.73
N HIS A 192 -22.18 17.78 -15.49
CA HIS A 192 -22.80 17.32 -16.74
C HIS A 192 -24.08 16.49 -16.54
N GLU A 193 -24.14 15.67 -15.49
CA GLU A 193 -25.33 14.90 -15.12
C GLU A 193 -26.45 15.84 -14.68
N ASN A 194 -26.13 16.84 -13.85
CA ASN A 194 -27.10 17.83 -13.39
C ASN A 194 -27.67 18.65 -14.56
N LYS A 195 -26.83 19.05 -15.53
CA LYS A 195 -27.30 19.66 -16.79
C LYS A 195 -28.25 18.77 -17.61
N ARG A 196 -28.21 17.46 -17.40
CA ARG A 196 -29.08 16.46 -18.04
C ARG A 196 -30.27 16.06 -17.15
N GLY A 197 -30.46 16.73 -16.01
CA GLY A 197 -31.57 16.46 -15.08
C GLY A 197 -31.36 15.21 -14.22
N ILE A 198 -30.12 14.72 -14.08
CA ILE A 198 -29.78 13.59 -13.21
C ILE A 198 -29.00 14.13 -12.01
N ARG A 199 -29.56 13.99 -10.81
CA ARG A 199 -28.87 14.32 -9.55
C ARG A 199 -27.93 13.19 -9.17
N ALA A 200 -26.78 13.11 -9.83
CA ALA A 200 -25.73 12.17 -9.47
C ALA A 200 -25.03 12.56 -8.16
N GLY A 201 -24.55 11.58 -7.40
CA GLY A 201 -23.77 11.80 -6.19
C GLY A 201 -22.27 11.69 -6.41
N TYR A 202 -21.51 12.27 -5.50
CA TYR A 202 -20.06 12.03 -5.36
C TYR A 202 -19.77 11.47 -3.99
N ALA A 203 -18.88 10.49 -3.88
CA ALA A 203 -18.36 10.04 -2.59
C ALA A 203 -16.89 9.68 -2.69
N LYS A 204 -16.20 9.61 -1.54
CA LYS A 204 -14.78 9.25 -1.49
C LYS A 204 -14.58 7.95 -0.71
N PHE A 205 -13.84 7.02 -1.32
CA PHE A 205 -13.42 5.78 -0.69
C PHE A 205 -11.94 5.86 -0.32
N GLU A 206 -11.66 5.90 0.97
CA GLU A 206 -10.32 5.73 1.54
C GLU A 206 -10.39 4.83 2.78
N THR A 207 -9.39 3.96 2.94
CA THR A 207 -9.34 3.05 4.10
C THR A 207 -8.77 3.73 5.34
N PHE A 208 -7.83 4.67 5.14
CA PHE A 208 -7.15 5.39 6.20
C PHE A 208 -7.13 6.91 5.91
N PRO A 209 -7.19 7.76 6.95
CA PRO A 209 -7.43 7.39 8.34
C PRO A 209 -8.83 6.80 8.55
N ILE A 210 -9.00 6.02 9.61
CA ILE A 210 -10.31 5.48 9.99
C ILE A 210 -11.02 6.54 10.84
N TRP A 211 -12.15 7.04 10.31
CA TRP A 211 -12.82 8.24 10.82
C TRP A 211 -13.45 8.06 12.21
N ASN A 212 -13.90 6.85 12.53
CA ASN A 212 -14.63 6.53 13.76
C ASN A 212 -13.76 5.91 14.86
N ILE A 213 -12.44 5.97 14.74
CA ILE A 213 -11.50 5.64 15.82
C ILE A 213 -10.68 6.88 16.21
N PRO A 214 -10.15 6.97 17.44
CA PRO A 214 -9.46 8.18 17.89
C PRO A 214 -8.27 8.59 17.03
N LEU A 215 -7.97 9.90 17.00
CA LEU A 215 -6.82 10.46 16.28
C LEU A 215 -5.50 9.80 16.69
N LYS A 216 -5.31 9.60 18.01
CA LYS A 216 -4.11 8.97 18.58
C LYS A 216 -4.17 7.45 18.62
N HIS A 217 -5.17 6.83 18.00
CA HIS A 217 -5.23 5.39 17.91
C HIS A 217 -4.04 4.87 17.08
N PRO A 218 -3.31 3.83 17.53
CA PRO A 218 -2.14 3.31 16.81
C PRO A 218 -2.39 3.02 15.33
N VAL A 219 -3.59 2.55 14.95
CA VAL A 219 -3.98 2.34 13.54
C VAL A 219 -3.89 3.62 12.72
N ASN A 220 -4.40 4.75 13.22
CA ASN A 220 -4.31 6.04 12.52
C ASN A 220 -2.88 6.57 12.52
N LEU A 221 -2.13 6.40 13.62
CA LEU A 221 -0.71 6.78 13.69
C LEU A 221 0.16 5.96 12.73
N ALA A 222 -0.16 4.67 12.52
CA ALA A 222 0.54 3.82 11.58
C ALA A 222 0.32 4.25 10.12
N TYR A 223 -0.87 4.79 9.81
CA TYR A 223 -1.12 5.43 8.51
C TYR A 223 -0.23 6.66 8.32
N GLU A 224 -0.18 7.55 9.31
CA GLU A 224 0.67 8.76 9.25
C GLU A 224 2.16 8.40 9.14
N ALA A 225 2.60 7.31 9.78
CA ALA A 225 3.94 6.76 9.64
C ALA A 225 4.20 6.19 8.23
N ALA A 226 3.18 5.63 7.57
CA ALA A 226 3.28 5.10 6.22
C ALA A 226 3.26 6.19 5.14
N THR A 227 2.81 7.39 5.49
CA THR A 227 2.74 8.58 4.64
C THR A 227 3.65 9.68 5.17
N ALA A 228 4.78 9.36 5.79
CA ALA A 228 5.68 10.36 6.36
C ALA A 228 6.25 11.32 5.30
N ASP A 229 6.39 10.82 4.06
CA ASP A 229 6.81 11.53 2.85
C ASP A 229 5.70 12.46 2.29
N LEU A 230 4.44 12.11 2.54
CA LEU A 230 3.30 12.93 2.18
C LEU A 230 3.04 13.88 3.36
N ASN A 231 2.84 15.17 3.08
CA ASN A 231 2.43 16.14 4.11
C ASN A 231 0.97 15.94 4.57
N ASP A 232 0.48 14.70 4.49
CA ASP A 232 -0.81 14.28 5.01
C ASP A 232 -0.64 14.12 6.53
N VAL A 233 -1.48 14.84 7.28
CA VAL A 233 -1.49 14.89 8.74
C VAL A 233 -2.90 14.62 9.20
N ASN A 234 -3.07 13.61 10.06
CA ASN A 234 -4.37 13.29 10.62
C ASN A 234 -4.81 14.41 11.57
N MET A 235 -6.09 14.74 11.55
CA MET A 235 -6.68 15.74 12.45
C MET A 235 -8.14 15.42 12.75
N ILE A 236 -8.68 16.11 13.76
CA ILE A 236 -10.12 16.07 14.00
C ILE A 236 -10.82 16.82 12.88
N ASP A 237 -11.93 16.26 12.37
CA ASP A 237 -12.82 16.95 11.43
C ASP A 237 -13.62 18.03 12.19
N PRO A 238 -13.29 19.32 12.03
CA PRO A 238 -13.99 20.38 12.75
C PRO A 238 -15.43 20.54 12.26
N PHE A 239 -15.70 20.25 10.98
CA PHE A 239 -17.03 20.41 10.39
C PHE A 239 -18.00 19.35 10.92
N HIS A 240 -17.55 18.11 11.08
CA HIS A 240 -18.39 17.05 11.65
C HIS A 240 -18.67 17.31 13.13
N LEU A 241 -17.68 17.83 13.87
CA LEU A 241 -17.85 18.21 15.26
C LEU A 241 -18.85 19.36 15.42
N GLU A 242 -18.78 20.39 14.58
CA GLU A 242 -19.73 21.51 14.58
C GLU A 242 -21.14 21.08 14.21
N ALA A 243 -21.29 20.27 13.16
CA ALA A 243 -22.59 19.86 12.63
C ALA A 243 -23.32 18.84 13.52
N TYR A 244 -22.58 17.95 14.19
CA TYR A 244 -23.17 16.79 14.89
C TYR A 244 -22.73 16.63 16.35
N GLY A 245 -21.79 17.44 16.85
CA GLY A 245 -21.22 17.29 18.19
C GLY A 245 -20.39 16.00 18.37
N LYS A 246 -19.94 15.38 17.28
CA LYS A 246 -19.21 14.11 17.28
C LYS A 246 -17.79 14.32 16.77
N THR A 247 -16.82 13.85 17.54
CA THR A 247 -15.41 13.85 17.14
C THR A 247 -15.14 12.72 16.16
N THR A 248 -14.65 13.06 14.96
CA THR A 248 -14.20 12.10 13.94
C THR A 248 -12.83 12.51 13.40
N VAL A 249 -12.14 11.56 12.77
CA VAL A 249 -10.78 11.77 12.24
C VAL A 249 -10.84 11.92 10.73
N ASN A 250 -10.13 12.92 10.22
CA ASN A 250 -9.85 13.13 8.81
C ASN A 250 -8.38 13.56 8.66
N TYR A 251 -7.98 14.12 7.53
CA TYR A 251 -6.63 14.65 7.32
C TYR A 251 -6.66 16.03 6.67
N ASN A 252 -5.58 16.79 6.88
CA ASN A 252 -5.46 18.20 6.49
C ASN A 252 -5.97 18.50 5.08
N ARG A 253 -5.54 17.75 4.07
CA ARG A 253 -5.88 18.04 2.67
C ARG A 253 -7.39 18.04 2.41
N ASP A 254 -8.09 17.05 2.98
CA ASP A 254 -9.54 16.91 2.80
C ASP A 254 -10.31 17.93 3.64
N VAL A 255 -9.83 18.21 4.85
CA VAL A 255 -10.41 19.27 5.71
C VAL A 255 -10.24 20.65 5.07
N GLU A 256 -9.06 20.96 4.55
CA GLU A 256 -8.75 22.26 3.93
C GLU A 256 -9.53 22.49 2.63
N ILE A 257 -9.75 21.44 1.83
CA ILE A 257 -10.47 21.57 0.56
C ILE A 257 -12.00 21.51 0.72
N PHE A 258 -12.51 20.98 1.84
CA PHE A 258 -13.94 20.76 2.03
C PHE A 258 -14.81 22.01 1.84
N PRO A 259 -14.47 23.22 2.34
CA PRO A 259 -15.28 24.42 2.09
C PRO A 259 -15.46 24.73 0.60
N VAL A 260 -14.42 24.49 -0.20
CA VAL A 260 -14.46 24.69 -1.65
C VAL A 260 -15.35 23.64 -2.31
N LEU A 261 -15.24 22.38 -1.90
CA LEU A 261 -16.12 21.30 -2.38
C LEU A 261 -17.59 21.55 -2.01
N ASN A 262 -17.84 21.99 -0.78
CA ASN A 262 -19.18 22.32 -0.31
C ASN A 262 -19.85 23.39 -1.18
N ALA A 263 -19.12 24.48 -1.45
CA ALA A 263 -19.61 25.54 -2.35
C ALA A 263 -19.76 25.07 -3.81
N MET A 264 -18.91 24.14 -4.29
CA MET A 264 -19.13 23.50 -5.60
C MET A 264 -20.41 22.66 -5.63
N PHE A 265 -20.72 21.89 -4.58
CA PHE A 265 -21.97 21.14 -4.51
C PHE A 265 -23.20 22.06 -4.47
N GLU A 266 -23.15 23.14 -3.69
CA GLU A 266 -24.21 24.16 -3.65
C GLU A 266 -24.41 24.81 -5.02
N GLN A 267 -23.32 25.11 -5.74
CA GLN A 267 -23.42 25.70 -7.09
C GLN A 267 -23.98 24.70 -8.13
N ILE A 268 -23.67 23.41 -8.01
CA ILE A 268 -24.15 22.38 -8.94
C ILE A 268 -25.61 22.00 -8.62
N PHE A 269 -25.93 21.69 -7.37
CA PHE A 269 -27.21 21.09 -6.97
C PHE A 269 -28.17 22.06 -6.26
N GLY A 270 -27.72 23.27 -5.91
CA GLY A 270 -28.45 24.21 -5.07
C GLY A 270 -28.32 23.97 -3.57
N GLU A 271 -27.86 22.78 -3.16
CA GLU A 271 -27.57 22.42 -1.78
C GLU A 271 -26.39 21.44 -1.71
N SER A 272 -25.67 21.43 -0.59
CA SER A 272 -24.64 20.43 -0.35
C SER A 272 -25.24 19.18 0.30
N PRO A 273 -24.94 17.96 -0.21
CA PRO A 273 -25.35 16.72 0.43
C PRO A 273 -24.54 16.38 1.69
N TYR A 274 -23.45 17.11 1.97
CA TYR A 274 -22.49 16.79 3.02
C TYR A 274 -22.27 17.98 3.94
N LYS A 275 -22.20 17.73 5.26
CA LYS A 275 -21.84 18.75 6.23
C LYS A 275 -20.38 18.67 6.65
N SER A 276 -19.68 17.60 6.28
CA SER A 276 -18.25 17.42 6.58
C SER A 276 -17.56 16.48 5.58
N PRO A 277 -16.22 16.47 5.50
CA PRO A 277 -15.49 15.45 4.73
C PRO A 277 -15.68 14.03 5.29
N THR A 278 -16.01 13.87 6.58
CA THR A 278 -16.44 12.58 7.12
C THR A 278 -17.74 12.08 6.46
N ASP A 279 -18.74 12.94 6.26
CA ASP A 279 -20.00 12.57 5.59
C ASP A 279 -19.75 12.19 4.11
N MET A 280 -18.80 12.87 3.47
CA MET A 280 -18.38 12.62 2.08
C MET A 280 -17.72 11.25 1.90
N GLY A 281 -17.10 10.73 2.95
CA GLY A 281 -16.50 9.40 2.99
C GLY A 281 -17.54 8.27 3.04
N VAL A 282 -17.12 7.06 2.67
CA VAL A 282 -17.94 5.84 2.78
C VAL A 282 -17.28 4.71 3.56
N ASN A 283 -16.18 4.98 4.28
CA ASN A 283 -15.35 3.95 4.91
C ASN A 283 -16.05 3.28 6.12
N MET A 284 -16.13 1.94 6.09
CA MET A 284 -16.70 1.12 7.16
C MET A 284 -15.67 0.28 7.93
N ALA A 285 -14.37 0.45 7.66
CA ALA A 285 -13.31 -0.39 8.23
C ALA A 285 -13.31 -0.40 9.76
N GLY A 286 -13.47 0.76 10.42
CA GLY A 286 -13.45 0.83 11.89
C GLY A 286 -14.55 0.01 12.56
N ASN A 287 -15.70 -0.18 11.90
CA ASN A 287 -16.81 -1.01 12.41
C ASN A 287 -16.54 -2.53 12.33
N CYS A 288 -15.44 -2.91 11.68
CA CYS A 288 -15.08 -4.29 11.39
C CYS A 288 -13.84 -4.75 12.18
N ILE A 289 -13.30 -3.89 13.05
CA ILE A 289 -12.33 -4.29 14.07
C ILE A 289 -13.05 -5.20 15.08
N CYS A 290 -12.62 -6.45 15.19
CA CYS A 290 -13.17 -7.45 16.10
C CYS A 290 -12.31 -7.65 17.36
N ASP A 291 -11.02 -7.31 17.29
CA ASP A 291 -10.10 -7.26 18.44
C ASP A 291 -9.20 -6.03 18.28
N ASP A 292 -9.48 -5.02 19.09
CA ASP A 292 -8.80 -3.72 19.04
C ASP A 292 -7.35 -3.81 19.54
N GLU A 293 -7.08 -4.61 20.57
CA GLU A 293 -5.72 -4.78 21.12
C GLU A 293 -4.79 -5.38 20.08
N VAL A 294 -5.27 -6.37 19.32
CA VAL A 294 -4.51 -6.98 18.21
C VAL A 294 -4.22 -5.96 17.11
N CYS A 295 -5.19 -5.13 16.73
CA CYS A 295 -4.97 -4.06 15.74
C CYS A 295 -4.00 -3.00 16.26
N GLN A 296 -4.12 -2.59 17.53
CA GLN A 296 -3.21 -1.63 18.15
C GLN A 296 -1.78 -2.13 18.15
N GLU A 297 -1.54 -3.38 18.57
CA GLU A 297 -0.20 -3.97 18.62
C GLU A 297 0.40 -4.12 17.22
N ALA A 298 -0.37 -4.61 16.26
CA ALA A 298 0.11 -4.75 14.88
C ALA A 298 0.47 -3.38 14.25
N SER A 299 -0.28 -2.35 14.60
CA SER A 299 -0.02 -0.97 14.18
C SER A 299 1.24 -0.39 14.82
N ARG A 300 1.47 -0.65 16.12
CA ARG A 300 2.72 -0.28 16.82
C ARG A 300 3.95 -0.88 16.15
N GLN A 301 3.88 -2.18 15.81
CA GLN A 301 4.94 -2.87 15.08
C GLN A 301 5.15 -2.29 13.67
N GLU A 302 4.08 -1.83 13.00
CA GLU A 302 4.17 -1.11 11.72
C GLU A 302 4.91 0.22 11.86
N ILE A 303 4.64 1.00 12.90
CA ILE A 303 5.34 2.28 13.15
C ILE A 303 6.84 2.05 13.34
N ILE A 304 7.24 1.07 14.17
CA ILE A 304 8.66 0.72 14.39
C ILE A 304 9.32 0.29 13.07
N ARG A 305 8.61 -0.47 12.24
CA ARG A 305 9.13 -0.91 10.94
C ARG A 305 9.29 0.25 9.96
N ARG A 306 8.39 1.24 9.95
CA ARG A 306 8.54 2.46 9.16
C ARG A 306 9.72 3.29 9.62
N TYR A 307 9.94 3.40 10.93
CA TYR A 307 11.11 4.06 11.48
C TYR A 307 12.43 3.43 11.00
N TYR A 308 12.57 2.10 11.09
CA TYR A 308 13.77 1.43 10.62
C TYR A 308 13.99 1.58 9.11
N GLN A 309 12.92 1.48 8.31
CA GLN A 309 13.00 1.69 6.87
C GLN A 309 13.50 3.11 6.56
N ALA A 310 12.94 4.13 7.20
CA ALA A 310 13.36 5.51 7.02
C ALA A 310 14.81 5.75 7.45
N LYS A 311 15.28 5.15 8.55
CA LYS A 311 16.69 5.23 8.95
C LYS A 311 17.63 4.65 7.90
N CYS A 312 17.27 3.50 7.30
CA CYS A 312 18.04 2.92 6.20
C CYS A 312 18.03 3.81 4.95
N ASP A 313 16.88 4.33 4.57
CA ASP A 313 16.72 5.20 3.40
C ASP A 313 17.47 6.54 3.57
N PHE A 314 17.47 7.10 4.78
CA PHE A 314 18.24 8.29 5.13
C PHE A 314 19.75 8.04 5.00
N LEU A 315 20.24 6.90 5.51
CA LEU A 315 21.67 6.52 5.37
C LEU A 315 22.08 6.34 3.90
N GLN A 316 21.15 5.93 3.04
CA GLN A 316 21.36 5.81 1.60
C GLN A 316 21.24 7.15 0.85
N GLY A 317 20.82 8.22 1.53
CA GLY A 317 20.60 9.54 0.92
C GLY A 317 19.30 9.64 0.10
N ASN A 318 18.34 8.72 0.31
CA ASN A 318 17.09 8.67 -0.46
C ASN A 318 16.02 9.64 0.09
N ILE A 319 16.07 9.96 1.38
CA ILE A 319 15.08 10.81 2.07
C ILE A 319 15.78 11.83 2.99
N PRO A 320 15.13 12.96 3.30
CA PRO A 320 15.64 13.94 4.26
C PRO A 320 15.47 13.48 5.73
N ASP A 321 16.29 14.05 6.62
CA ASP A 321 16.24 13.79 8.07
C ASP A 321 14.88 14.14 8.71
N SER A 322 14.14 15.08 8.11
CA SER A 322 12.82 15.49 8.58
C SER A 322 11.78 14.35 8.59
N GLU A 323 11.86 13.41 7.65
CA GLU A 323 10.96 12.24 7.61
C GLU A 323 11.26 11.28 8.77
N VAL A 324 12.54 11.08 9.08
CA VAL A 324 12.98 10.27 10.22
C VAL A 324 12.52 10.90 11.53
N PHE A 325 12.69 12.21 11.68
CA PHE A 325 12.24 12.94 12.86
C PHE A 325 10.71 12.87 13.06
N LYS A 326 9.92 12.97 11.98
CA LYS A 326 8.45 12.77 12.04
C LYS A 326 8.11 11.39 12.59
N LEU A 327 8.79 10.34 12.15
CA LEU A 327 8.59 8.97 12.64
C LEU A 327 9.00 8.81 14.11
N GLU A 328 10.07 9.46 14.58
CA GLU A 328 10.46 9.48 15.99
C GLU A 328 9.39 10.11 16.88
N LEU A 329 8.73 11.18 16.40
CA LEU A 329 7.60 11.79 17.11
C LEU A 329 6.39 10.86 17.14
N LEU A 330 6.07 10.18 16.03
CA LEU A 330 4.97 9.23 15.96
C LEU A 330 5.19 8.02 16.89
N MET A 331 6.41 7.51 17.00
CA MET A 331 6.77 6.46 17.98
C MET A 331 6.48 6.92 19.41
N LYS A 332 6.87 8.16 19.77
CA LYS A 332 6.57 8.73 21.09
C LYS A 332 5.07 8.85 21.33
N GLN A 333 4.30 9.29 20.33
CA GLN A 333 2.84 9.41 20.42
C GLN A 333 2.14 8.05 20.57
N ALA A 334 2.67 7.02 19.90
CA ALA A 334 2.18 5.64 20.02
C ALA A 334 2.68 4.92 21.28
N HIS A 335 3.53 5.57 22.09
CA HIS A 335 4.17 5.03 23.27
C HIS A 335 4.98 3.76 23.00
N VAL A 336 5.76 3.77 21.91
CA VAL A 336 6.63 2.66 21.51
C VAL A 336 8.07 3.09 21.33
N SER A 337 8.95 2.10 21.45
CA SER A 337 10.39 2.16 21.29
C SER A 337 10.86 1.04 20.37
N ILE A 338 12.13 1.06 20.00
CA ILE A 338 12.74 -0.01 19.20
C ILE A 338 12.76 -1.37 19.94
N HIS A 339 12.75 -1.35 21.28
CA HIS A 339 12.80 -2.56 22.12
C HIS A 339 11.46 -3.31 22.16
N ASP A 340 10.35 -2.66 21.84
CA ASP A 340 9.04 -3.30 21.73
C ASP A 340 8.98 -4.26 20.53
N ARG A 341 9.98 -4.21 19.64
CA ARG A 341 10.22 -5.21 18.60
C ARG A 341 11.31 -6.17 19.07
N THR A 342 10.92 -7.22 19.80
CA THR A 342 11.80 -8.17 20.50
C THR A 342 12.95 -8.76 19.67
N VAL A 343 12.76 -8.93 18.36
CA VAL A 343 13.81 -9.42 17.43
C VAL A 343 14.97 -8.44 17.26
N VAL A 344 14.80 -7.16 17.56
CA VAL A 344 15.86 -6.15 17.51
C VAL A 344 16.95 -6.51 18.51
N ASP A 345 16.59 -6.58 19.80
CA ASP A 345 17.54 -6.82 20.88
C ASP A 345 18.27 -8.16 20.67
N ALA A 346 17.53 -9.22 20.30
CA ALA A 346 18.10 -10.54 20.06
C ALA A 346 19.11 -10.57 18.90
N ALA A 347 18.87 -9.81 17.83
CA ALA A 347 19.82 -9.72 16.71
C ALA A 347 21.06 -8.92 17.10
N LEU A 348 20.90 -7.82 17.84
CA LEU A 348 22.01 -6.98 18.29
C LEU A 348 22.90 -7.70 19.31
N GLU A 349 22.32 -8.35 20.31
CA GLU A 349 23.04 -9.16 21.29
C GLU A 349 23.81 -10.29 20.61
N ARG A 350 23.20 -10.97 19.62
CA ARG A 350 23.90 -12.01 18.85
C ARG A 350 25.06 -11.44 18.03
N ALA A 351 24.90 -10.25 17.46
CA ALA A 351 25.97 -9.61 16.70
C ALA A 351 27.15 -9.23 17.59
N GLU A 352 26.87 -8.65 18.76
CA GLU A 352 27.87 -8.28 19.77
C GLU A 352 28.64 -9.51 20.27
N ASN A 353 27.91 -10.54 20.72
CA ASN A 353 28.51 -11.77 21.26
C ASN A 353 29.37 -12.55 20.26
N THR A 354 29.14 -12.38 18.96
CA THR A 354 29.83 -13.15 17.92
C THR A 354 30.82 -12.32 17.10
N GLY A 355 30.82 -10.99 17.26
CA GLY A 355 31.63 -10.07 16.47
C GLY A 355 31.29 -10.08 14.97
N ALA A 356 30.14 -10.63 14.59
CA ALA A 356 29.73 -10.84 13.20
C ALA A 356 28.28 -10.37 13.00
N ALA A 357 27.91 -10.04 11.75
CA ALA A 357 26.52 -9.69 11.47
C ALA A 357 25.57 -10.82 11.87
N ALA A 358 24.42 -10.46 12.40
CA ALA A 358 23.43 -11.39 12.92
C ALA A 358 22.01 -10.98 12.53
N ALA A 359 21.10 -11.93 12.68
CA ALA A 359 19.70 -11.76 12.40
C ALA A 359 18.87 -12.54 13.44
N ALA A 360 17.66 -12.08 13.72
CA ALA A 360 16.72 -12.77 14.59
C ALA A 360 15.33 -12.84 13.96
N ILE A 361 14.58 -13.90 14.29
CA ILE A 361 13.19 -14.13 13.87
C ILE A 361 12.36 -14.50 15.09
N GLU A 362 11.16 -13.96 15.17
CA GLU A 362 10.12 -14.42 16.09
C GLU A 362 9.19 -15.37 15.33
N LEU A 363 9.12 -16.62 15.80
CA LEU A 363 8.27 -17.67 15.23
C LEU A 363 6.81 -17.51 15.69
N PRO A 364 5.85 -18.21 15.04
CA PRO A 364 4.42 -18.09 15.38
C PRO A 364 4.06 -18.49 16.83
N ASP A 365 4.91 -19.26 17.50
CA ASP A 365 4.78 -19.65 18.91
C ASP A 365 5.43 -18.65 19.88
N GLY A 366 5.99 -17.55 19.37
CA GLY A 366 6.68 -16.52 20.15
C GLY A 366 8.16 -16.83 20.42
N LYS A 367 8.68 -17.97 19.94
CA LYS A 367 10.08 -18.33 20.13
C LYS A 367 10.98 -17.45 19.25
N ILE A 368 12.03 -16.89 19.86
CA ILE A 368 13.04 -16.13 19.14
C ILE A 368 14.20 -17.04 18.76
N LEU A 369 14.53 -17.07 17.47
CA LEU A 369 15.70 -17.75 16.94
C LEU A 369 16.65 -16.74 16.31
N THR A 370 17.94 -17.06 16.33
CA THR A 370 18.98 -16.21 15.75
C THR A 370 19.80 -16.95 14.70
N GLY A 371 20.36 -16.17 13.78
CA GLY A 371 21.34 -16.57 12.77
C GLY A 371 22.53 -15.63 12.82
N LYS A 372 23.70 -16.10 12.43
CA LYS A 372 24.93 -15.29 12.37
C LYS A 372 25.71 -15.58 11.11
N THR A 373 26.50 -14.61 10.68
CA THR A 373 27.47 -14.81 9.59
C THR A 373 28.47 -15.91 9.97
N SER A 374 28.74 -16.77 9.01
CA SER A 374 29.76 -17.83 9.08
C SER A 374 30.61 -17.81 7.80
N ASN A 375 31.50 -18.79 7.67
CA ASN A 375 32.28 -18.98 6.44
C ASN A 375 31.39 -19.40 5.25
N LEU A 376 30.25 -20.03 5.54
CA LEU A 376 29.37 -20.63 4.54
C LEU A 376 28.11 -19.80 4.27
N LEU A 377 27.53 -19.23 5.33
CA LEU A 377 26.22 -18.58 5.29
C LEU A 377 26.31 -17.12 5.73
N GLY A 378 25.55 -16.27 5.05
CA GLY A 378 25.17 -14.97 5.59
C GLY A 378 24.19 -15.11 6.79
N PRO A 379 23.94 -14.03 7.53
CA PRO A 379 23.15 -14.09 8.76
C PRO A 379 21.69 -14.47 8.47
N SER A 380 21.11 -13.93 7.40
CA SER A 380 19.74 -14.22 6.97
C SER A 380 19.55 -15.66 6.50
N ALA A 381 20.50 -16.19 5.73
CA ALA A 381 20.47 -17.56 5.24
C ALA A 381 20.57 -18.57 6.40
N ALA A 382 21.47 -18.30 7.37
CA ALA A 382 21.58 -19.08 8.60
C ALA A 382 20.28 -19.02 9.44
N LEU A 383 19.69 -17.83 9.57
CA LEU A 383 18.44 -17.63 10.30
C LEU A 383 17.30 -18.45 9.71
N ILE A 384 17.09 -18.40 8.40
CA ILE A 384 16.03 -19.15 7.72
C ILE A 384 16.24 -20.66 7.91
N LEU A 385 17.47 -21.15 7.75
CA LEU A 385 17.76 -22.57 7.96
C LEU A 385 17.46 -23.00 9.41
N ASN A 386 17.86 -22.19 10.40
CA ASN A 386 17.58 -22.47 11.80
C ASN A 386 16.07 -22.47 12.09
N ALA A 387 15.33 -21.51 11.55
CA ALA A 387 13.88 -21.41 11.70
C ALA A 387 13.16 -22.63 11.11
N LEU A 388 13.52 -23.04 9.89
CA LEU A 388 12.91 -24.20 9.23
C LEU A 388 13.20 -25.51 9.98
N LYS A 389 14.42 -25.67 10.49
CA LYS A 389 14.79 -26.82 11.31
C LYS A 389 13.98 -26.88 12.60
N ASP A 390 13.86 -25.76 13.31
CA ASP A 390 13.13 -25.68 14.57
C ASP A 390 11.65 -26.00 14.39
N LEU A 391 11.01 -25.39 13.38
CA LEU A 391 9.61 -25.64 13.02
C LEU A 391 9.35 -27.10 12.60
N ALA A 392 10.36 -27.80 12.10
CA ALA A 392 10.32 -29.20 11.73
C ALA A 392 10.70 -30.16 12.87
N GLY A 393 11.07 -29.65 14.05
CA GLY A 393 11.56 -30.45 15.17
C GLY A 393 12.92 -31.11 14.92
N ILE A 394 13.73 -30.54 14.04
CA ILE A 394 15.05 -31.07 13.66
C ILE A 394 16.12 -30.49 14.57
N ASP A 395 16.97 -31.37 15.11
CA ASP A 395 18.10 -30.97 15.97
C ASP A 395 19.00 -29.90 15.33
N HIS A 396 19.40 -28.91 16.13
CA HIS A 396 20.19 -27.77 15.66
C HIS A 396 21.55 -28.19 15.07
N ASN A 397 22.13 -29.30 15.52
CA ASN A 397 23.42 -29.78 15.02
C ASN A 397 23.30 -30.67 13.77
N LEU A 398 22.09 -31.14 13.42
CA LEU A 398 21.91 -31.95 12.23
C LEU A 398 22.08 -31.11 10.95
N HIS A 399 23.04 -31.48 10.10
CA HIS A 399 23.20 -30.87 8.78
C HIS A 399 22.14 -31.40 7.81
N VAL A 400 21.28 -30.50 7.33
CA VAL A 400 20.19 -30.86 6.38
C VAL A 400 20.55 -30.57 4.93
N ILE A 401 21.58 -29.77 4.66
CA ILE A 401 22.04 -29.46 3.30
C ILE A 401 23.30 -30.26 3.01
N SER A 402 23.29 -31.03 1.92
CA SER A 402 24.45 -31.81 1.49
C SER A 402 25.58 -30.90 1.00
N PRO A 403 26.86 -31.18 1.33
CA PRO A 403 28.00 -30.52 0.71
C PRO A 403 27.96 -30.57 -0.83
N THR A 404 27.48 -31.68 -1.41
CA THR A 404 27.35 -31.84 -2.87
C THR A 404 26.34 -30.88 -3.51
N ALA A 405 25.42 -30.31 -2.73
CA ALA A 405 24.49 -29.26 -3.19
C ALA A 405 25.08 -27.84 -3.06
N ILE A 406 26.04 -27.65 -2.14
CA ILE A 406 26.64 -26.34 -1.82
C ILE A 406 27.86 -26.05 -2.69
N GLU A 407 28.76 -27.02 -2.84
CA GLU A 407 30.04 -26.86 -3.54
C GLU A 407 29.89 -26.31 -4.96
N PRO A 408 28.95 -26.79 -5.79
CA PRO A 408 28.77 -26.25 -7.14
C PRO A 408 28.39 -24.77 -7.14
N ILE A 409 27.54 -24.35 -6.21
CA ILE A 409 27.08 -22.95 -6.09
C ILE A 409 28.26 -22.05 -5.72
N GLN A 410 29.04 -22.44 -4.70
CA GLN A 410 30.23 -21.68 -4.29
C GLN A 410 31.28 -21.61 -5.38
N LYS A 411 31.48 -22.70 -6.14
CA LYS A 411 32.40 -22.74 -7.27
C LYS A 411 31.98 -21.77 -8.36
N VAL A 412 30.70 -21.72 -8.72
CA VAL A 412 30.16 -20.74 -9.67
C VAL A 412 30.40 -19.31 -9.20
N LYS A 413 30.05 -18.97 -7.96
CA LYS A 413 30.26 -17.62 -7.41
C LYS A 413 31.72 -17.18 -7.47
N THR A 414 32.62 -18.03 -6.99
CA THR A 414 34.02 -17.65 -6.79
C THR A 414 34.89 -17.79 -8.04
N GLN A 415 34.76 -18.90 -8.78
CA GLN A 415 35.65 -19.21 -9.90
C GLN A 415 35.15 -18.67 -11.24
N TYR A 416 33.82 -18.60 -11.44
CA TYR A 416 33.24 -18.23 -12.73
C TYR A 416 32.64 -16.82 -12.74
N LEU A 417 32.03 -16.39 -11.63
CA LEU A 417 31.44 -15.05 -11.48
C LEU A 417 32.37 -14.04 -10.79
N GLY A 418 33.57 -14.46 -10.38
CA GLY A 418 34.59 -13.59 -9.79
C GLY A 418 34.22 -12.97 -8.43
N SER A 419 33.20 -13.50 -7.75
CA SER A 419 32.80 -13.01 -6.43
C SER A 419 33.85 -13.41 -5.39
N LYS A 420 34.34 -12.43 -4.61
CA LYS A 420 35.26 -12.69 -3.50
C LYS A 420 34.57 -13.32 -2.28
N ASN A 421 33.24 -13.20 -2.19
CA ASN A 421 32.44 -13.70 -1.08
C ASN A 421 31.80 -15.06 -1.45
N PRO A 422 32.22 -16.18 -0.83
CA PRO A 422 31.67 -17.51 -1.10
C PRO A 422 30.36 -17.78 -0.34
N ARG A 423 29.89 -16.85 0.51
CA ARG A 423 28.72 -17.06 1.35
C ARG A 423 27.45 -17.16 0.50
N LEU A 424 26.56 -18.02 0.94
CA LEU A 424 25.29 -18.23 0.27
C LEU A 424 24.21 -17.25 0.77
N HIS A 425 23.44 -16.71 -0.19
CA HIS A 425 22.21 -15.97 0.06
C HIS A 425 21.06 -16.92 0.38
N ILE A 426 19.92 -16.37 0.80
CA ILE A 426 18.77 -17.20 1.20
C ILE A 426 18.25 -18.03 0.02
N ASP A 427 18.18 -17.47 -1.19
CA ASP A 427 17.68 -18.17 -2.38
C ASP A 427 18.57 -19.37 -2.76
N GLU A 428 19.89 -19.17 -2.75
CA GLU A 428 20.88 -20.22 -2.96
C GLU A 428 20.74 -21.35 -1.92
N ILE A 429 20.45 -21.00 -0.66
CA ILE A 429 20.22 -21.97 0.41
C ILE A 429 18.91 -22.74 0.24
N LEU A 430 17.83 -22.08 -0.17
CA LEU A 430 16.57 -22.76 -0.44
C LEU A 430 16.69 -23.71 -1.63
N ILE A 431 17.45 -23.34 -2.66
CA ILE A 431 17.76 -24.23 -3.78
C ILE A 431 18.59 -25.44 -3.30
N ALA A 432 19.65 -25.21 -2.51
CA ALA A 432 20.48 -26.30 -2.00
C ALA A 432 19.71 -27.24 -1.05
N LEU A 433 18.81 -26.69 -0.23
CA LEU A 433 17.90 -27.45 0.63
C LEU A 433 16.92 -28.28 -0.21
N SER A 434 16.36 -27.69 -1.27
CA SER A 434 15.47 -28.39 -2.21
C SER A 434 16.18 -29.55 -2.91
N ILE A 435 17.41 -29.36 -3.38
CA ILE A 435 18.21 -30.45 -3.96
C ILE A 435 18.47 -31.54 -2.92
N SER A 436 18.79 -31.17 -1.69
CA SER A 436 19.07 -32.12 -0.61
C SER A 436 17.84 -32.92 -0.18
N SER A 437 16.63 -32.36 -0.34
CA SER A 437 15.36 -33.02 0.01
C SER A 437 15.12 -34.33 -0.73
N ALA A 438 15.70 -34.50 -1.93
CA ALA A 438 15.56 -35.72 -2.73
C ALA A 438 16.17 -36.97 -2.06
N ALA A 439 17.18 -36.79 -1.20
CA ALA A 439 17.90 -37.88 -0.55
C ALA A 439 17.93 -37.77 0.99
N ASN A 440 17.44 -36.65 1.57
CA ASN A 440 17.44 -36.41 3.00
C ASN A 440 16.03 -36.06 3.50
N PRO A 441 15.34 -36.98 4.21
CA PRO A 441 14.02 -36.73 4.76
C PRO A 441 13.95 -35.51 5.70
N ALA A 442 15.02 -35.21 6.44
CA ALA A 442 15.07 -34.03 7.31
C ALA A 442 15.07 -32.72 6.49
N ALA A 443 15.72 -32.71 5.33
CA ALA A 443 15.70 -31.55 4.43
C ALA A 443 14.30 -31.31 3.83
N GLN A 444 13.59 -32.40 3.49
CA GLN A 444 12.19 -32.33 3.05
C GLN A 444 11.29 -31.75 4.15
N LEU A 445 11.38 -32.27 5.37
CA LEU A 445 10.59 -31.78 6.51
C LEU A 445 10.83 -30.29 6.78
N ALA A 446 12.08 -29.83 6.70
CA ALA A 446 12.43 -28.41 6.84
C ALA A 446 11.80 -27.55 5.73
N MET A 447 11.87 -28.00 4.48
CA MET A 447 11.33 -27.27 3.33
C MET A 447 9.80 -27.10 3.41
N GLU A 448 9.08 -28.10 3.92
CA GLU A 448 7.63 -28.06 4.15
C GLU A 448 7.19 -26.99 5.17
N GLN A 449 8.12 -26.46 5.99
CA GLN A 449 7.81 -25.42 6.97
C GLN A 449 7.83 -24.00 6.40
N LEU A 450 8.28 -23.80 5.15
CA LEU A 450 8.38 -22.46 4.53
C LEU A 450 7.09 -21.61 4.66
N PRO A 451 5.87 -22.15 4.43
CA PRO A 451 4.65 -21.37 4.57
C PRO A 451 4.41 -20.80 5.98
N LYS A 452 4.96 -21.44 7.02
CA LYS A 452 4.80 -21.01 8.42
C LYS A 452 5.63 -19.77 8.75
N LEU A 453 6.59 -19.40 7.92
CA LEU A 453 7.38 -18.17 8.10
C LEU A 453 6.59 -16.91 7.73
N LYS A 454 5.49 -17.04 6.99
CA LYS A 454 4.68 -15.89 6.57
C LYS A 454 4.15 -15.13 7.78
N GLY A 455 4.37 -13.82 7.79
CA GLY A 455 3.99 -12.92 8.87
C GLY A 455 5.01 -12.80 10.01
N CYS A 456 6.02 -13.69 10.08
CA CYS A 456 7.04 -13.61 11.12
C CYS A 456 7.82 -12.29 11.06
N GLN A 457 8.25 -11.81 12.21
CA GLN A 457 9.04 -10.60 12.34
C GLN A 457 10.53 -10.95 12.28
N VAL A 458 11.31 -10.23 11.48
CA VAL A 458 12.76 -10.40 11.40
C VAL A 458 13.46 -9.06 11.61
N HIS A 459 14.59 -9.09 12.30
CA HIS A 459 15.54 -7.98 12.34
C HIS A 459 16.95 -8.44 11.98
N THR A 460 17.71 -7.59 11.31
CA THR A 460 19.13 -7.82 11.00
C THR A 460 20.00 -6.70 11.51
N SER A 461 21.16 -7.04 12.09
CA SER A 461 22.11 -6.09 12.67
C SER A 461 22.86 -5.24 11.61
N VAL A 462 22.57 -5.45 10.33
CA VAL A 462 23.14 -4.77 9.16
C VAL A 462 22.08 -4.67 8.06
N MET A 463 22.23 -3.73 7.14
CA MET A 463 21.46 -3.66 5.91
C MET A 463 21.81 -4.83 4.98
N LEU A 464 20.77 -5.41 4.37
CA LEU A 464 20.89 -6.58 3.52
C LEU A 464 21.02 -6.23 2.03
N SER A 465 21.46 -7.22 1.27
CA SER A 465 21.44 -7.16 -0.19
C SER A 465 19.99 -7.06 -0.73
N SER A 466 19.82 -6.48 -1.92
CA SER A 466 18.52 -6.41 -2.56
C SER A 466 17.92 -7.79 -2.88
N VAL A 467 18.76 -8.82 -3.03
CA VAL A 467 18.35 -10.22 -3.24
C VAL A 467 17.64 -10.75 -2.01
N ASP A 468 18.26 -10.63 -0.84
CA ASP A 468 17.70 -11.13 0.42
C ASP A 468 16.43 -10.35 0.82
N ILE A 469 16.42 -9.01 0.65
CA ILE A 469 15.24 -8.18 0.92
C ILE A 469 14.05 -8.62 0.06
N LYS A 470 14.27 -8.83 -1.25
CA LYS A 470 13.22 -9.30 -2.17
C LYS A 470 12.70 -10.67 -1.76
N LEU A 471 13.57 -11.57 -1.29
CA LEU A 471 13.14 -12.90 -0.90
C LEU A 471 12.35 -12.90 0.41
N PHE A 472 12.76 -12.15 1.43
CA PHE A 472 11.96 -11.98 2.64
C PHE A 472 10.55 -11.45 2.30
N LYS A 473 10.45 -10.47 1.39
CA LYS A 473 9.17 -9.96 0.90
C LYS A 473 8.34 -11.06 0.21
N LYS A 474 8.94 -11.90 -0.64
CA LYS A 474 8.25 -13.04 -1.29
C LYS A 474 7.76 -14.08 -0.28
N LEU A 475 8.52 -14.33 0.78
CA LEU A 475 8.12 -15.23 1.87
C LEU A 475 7.08 -14.60 2.81
N GLY A 476 6.74 -13.32 2.63
CA GLY A 476 5.81 -12.59 3.49
C GLY A 476 6.36 -12.35 4.89
N ILE A 477 7.69 -12.33 5.05
CA ILE A 477 8.38 -12.07 6.32
C ILE A 477 8.58 -10.56 6.48
N GLN A 478 8.31 -10.04 7.68
CA GLN A 478 8.39 -8.61 7.98
C GLN A 478 9.79 -8.24 8.47
N LEU A 479 10.67 -7.84 7.55
CA LEU A 479 12.06 -7.46 7.81
C LEU A 479 12.19 -6.00 8.29
N THR A 480 13.08 -5.78 9.27
CA THR A 480 13.74 -4.49 9.55
C THR A 480 15.25 -4.69 9.63
N CYS A 481 16.03 -3.63 9.42
CA CYS A 481 17.49 -3.67 9.44
C CYS A 481 18.03 -2.52 10.29
N GLU A 482 19.15 -2.72 10.98
CA GLU A 482 19.94 -1.60 11.48
C GLU A 482 20.47 -0.75 10.32
N PRO A 483 20.50 0.59 10.43
CA PRO A 483 21.06 1.48 9.43
C PRO A 483 22.60 1.43 9.50
N LYS A 484 23.18 0.29 9.12
CA LYS A 484 24.62 0.03 9.12
C LYS A 484 24.97 -0.94 8.01
N TYR A 485 26.03 -0.67 7.26
CA TYR A 485 26.58 -1.61 6.29
C TYR A 485 27.45 -2.68 6.98
N GLU A 486 27.43 -3.92 6.49
CA GLU A 486 28.28 -5.00 7.01
C GLU A 486 29.77 -4.72 6.78
N HIS A 487 30.10 -4.07 5.66
CA HIS A 487 31.43 -3.62 5.32
C HIS A 487 31.40 -2.12 5.01
N ASN A 488 32.39 -1.36 5.49
CA ASN A 488 32.48 0.07 5.21
C ASN A 488 32.44 0.28 3.70
N PRO A 489 31.48 1.08 3.17
CA PRO A 489 31.47 1.45 1.77
C PRO A 489 32.54 2.52 1.56
N ILE A 490 33.81 2.12 1.57
CA ILE A 490 34.84 2.87 0.89
C ILE A 490 34.99 2.10 -0.42
N TYR A 491 34.53 2.73 -1.51
CA TYR A 491 34.46 2.29 -2.91
C TYR A 491 33.13 1.69 -3.36
#